data_AF-A0A3D6DJB8-F1
#
_entry.id   AF-A0A3D6DJB8-F1
#
_cell.length_a   1.000
_cell.length_b   1.000
_cell.length_c   1.000
_cell.angle_alpha   90.00
_cell.angle_beta   90.00
_cell.angle_gamma   90.00
#
_symmetry.space_group_name_H-M   'P 1'
#
loop_
_entity.id
_entity.type
_entity.pdbx_description
1 polymer ?
#
loop_
_entity_poly.entity_id
_entity_poly.type
_entity_poly.pdbx_seq_one_letter_code
_entity_poly.pdbx_strand_id
1 'polypeptide(L)'
;MIQKISEKKAGLVINKQGVTDNSSALSIGFIPWADVQEIKILKVMSERFLLFILNNPQDYLKKVKNPIRRNTMKINQKLYGSPFSISSNLLQINFTS
;
A
#
# COMPACT_ATOMS: atom_id res chain seq x y z
N MET A 1 -7.12 -7.28 30.59
CA MET A 1 -6.44 -7.19 29.28
C MET A 1 -6.66 -5.77 28.77
N ILE A 2 -5.64 -4.92 28.71
CA ILE A 2 -5.78 -3.53 28.27
C ILE A 2 -5.56 -3.53 26.75
N GLN A 3 -6.64 -3.36 25.97
CA GLN A 3 -6.49 -3.18 24.52
C GLN A 3 -6.03 -1.75 24.26
N LYS A 4 -4.82 -1.59 23.73
CA LYS A 4 -4.32 -0.31 23.23
C LYS A 4 -5.24 0.15 22.10
N ILE A 5 -6.08 1.15 22.37
CA ILE A 5 -6.90 1.80 21.35
C ILE A 5 -5.93 2.35 20.31
N SER A 6 -6.05 1.87 19.08
CA SER A 6 -5.20 2.28 17.96
C SER A 6 -5.27 3.80 17.80
N GLU A 7 -4.17 4.51 18.10
CA GLU A 7 -4.05 5.93 17.80
C GLU A 7 -4.36 6.14 16.30
N LYS A 8 -5.22 7.11 15.98
CA LYS A 8 -5.57 7.45 14.60
C LYS A 8 -4.34 8.00 13.86
N LYS A 9 -3.53 7.10 13.31
CA LYS A 9 -2.44 7.45 12.38
C LYS A 9 -3.03 7.64 10.99
N ALA A 10 -2.54 8.65 10.27
CA ALA A 10 -2.91 8.85 8.87
C ALA A 10 -2.61 7.56 8.06
N GLY A 11 -3.63 7.04 7.38
CA GLY A 11 -3.54 5.81 6.60
C GLY A 11 -2.55 5.90 5.43
N LEU A 12 -2.31 7.11 4.93
CA LEU A 12 -1.28 7.41 3.95
C LEU A 12 -0.62 8.75 4.32
N VAL A 13 0.70 8.80 4.32
CA VAL A 13 1.46 10.03 4.52
C VAL A 13 2.30 10.28 3.28
N ILE A 14 2.15 11.45 2.66
CA ILE A 14 2.89 11.85 1.47
C ILE A 14 3.71 13.09 1.82
N ASN A 15 5.00 13.09 1.50
CA ASN A 15 5.89 14.23 1.71
C ASN A 15 6.94 14.33 0.59
N LYS A 16 7.88 15.28 0.71
CA LYS A 16 8.93 15.50 -0.30
C LYS A 16 9.90 14.32 -0.46
N GLN A 17 9.99 13.43 0.53
CA GLN A 17 10.88 12.27 0.51
C GLN A 17 10.21 11.04 -0.11
N GLY A 18 8.90 10.89 0.05
CA GLY A 18 8.18 9.72 -0.44
C GLY A 18 6.78 9.57 0.13
N VAL A 19 6.35 8.32 0.20
CA VAL A 19 5.04 7.90 0.71
C VAL A 19 5.20 6.85 1.80
N THR A 20 4.42 6.95 2.87
CA THR A 20 4.29 5.93 3.91
C THR A 20 2.87 5.41 3.93
N ASP A 21 2.71 4.12 3.64
CA ASP A 21 1.43 3.42 3.79
C ASP A 21 1.28 2.94 5.24
N ASN A 22 0.18 3.28 5.90
CA ASN A 22 -0.25 2.73 7.21
C ASN A 22 -1.68 2.18 7.14
N SER A 23 -2.26 2.06 5.94
CA SER A 23 -3.68 1.83 5.71
C SER A 23 -4.13 0.39 5.95
N SER A 24 -3.19 -0.57 5.95
CA SER A 24 -3.51 -1.99 6.04
C SER A 24 -2.47 -2.82 6.82
N ALA A 25 -2.88 -4.04 7.20
CA ALA A 25 -1.98 -5.05 7.75
C ALA A 25 -0.88 -5.50 6.76
N LEU A 26 -0.97 -5.11 5.49
CA LEU A 26 0.03 -5.37 4.46
C LEU A 26 0.96 -4.17 4.22
N SER A 27 0.85 -3.11 5.02
CA SER A 27 1.75 -1.96 4.97
C SER A 27 3.23 -2.38 4.99
N ILE A 28 3.96 -1.81 4.05
CA ILE A 28 5.42 -1.91 3.85
C ILE A 28 6.19 -0.79 4.53
N GLY A 29 5.48 0.22 5.06
CA GLY A 29 6.09 1.43 5.59
C GLY A 29 6.44 2.44 4.49
N PHE A 30 7.61 3.09 4.64
CA PHE A 30 8.05 4.19 3.79
C PHE A 30 8.64 3.70 2.46
N ILE A 31 8.24 4.35 1.37
CA ILE A 31 8.71 4.16 0.00
C ILE A 31 9.24 5.52 -0.49
N PRO A 32 10.53 5.67 -0.80
CA PRO A 32 11.07 6.89 -1.38
C PRO A 32 10.59 7.08 -2.82
N TRP A 33 10.45 8.32 -3.27
CA TRP A 33 10.02 8.62 -4.65
C TRP A 33 10.93 8.01 -5.72
N ALA A 34 12.23 7.89 -5.44
CA ALA A 34 13.19 7.27 -6.35
C ALA A 34 12.86 5.81 -6.71
N ASP A 35 12.11 5.12 -5.85
CA ASP A 35 11.69 3.74 -6.07
C ASP A 35 10.32 3.64 -6.77
N VAL A 36 9.58 4.75 -6.89
CA VAL A 36 8.26 4.82 -7.53
C VAL A 36 8.43 5.11 -9.02
N GLN A 37 7.96 4.19 -9.85
CA GLN A 37 7.93 4.32 -11.31
C GLN A 37 6.68 5.09 -11.77
N GLU A 38 5.52 4.74 -11.22
CA GLU A 38 4.23 5.25 -11.66
C GLU A 38 3.25 5.20 -10.49
N ILE A 39 2.34 6.17 -10.43
CA ILE A 39 1.17 6.15 -9.54
C ILE A 39 -0.06 6.07 -10.42
N LYS A 40 -0.92 5.07 -10.18
CA LYS A 40 -2.14 4.90 -10.96
C LYS A 40 -3.32 4.48 -10.11
N ILE A 41 -4.51 4.69 -10.66
CA ILE A 41 -5.76 4.22 -10.06
C ILE A 41 -6.23 3.01 -10.85
N LEU A 42 -6.43 1.88 -10.18
CA LEU A 42 -7.06 0.70 -10.74
C LEU A 42 -8.47 0.56 -10.18
N LYS A 43 -9.47 0.35 -11.04
CA LYS A 43 -10.84 0.05 -10.61
C LYS A 43 -11.12 -1.44 -10.84
N VAL A 44 -11.46 -2.16 -9.77
CA VAL A 44 -11.92 -3.57 -9.85
C VAL A 44 -13.32 -3.62 -9.26
N MET A 45 -14.30 -3.99 -10.08
CA MET A 45 -15.73 -3.90 -9.71
C MET A 45 -16.11 -2.49 -9.24
N SER A 46 -16.61 -2.33 -8.02
CA SER A 46 -16.94 -1.04 -7.40
C SER A 46 -15.77 -0.40 -6.66
N GLU A 47 -14.68 -1.13 -6.44
CA GLU A 47 -13.55 -0.68 -5.62
C GLU A 47 -12.47 -0.01 -6.46
N ARG A 48 -11.94 1.12 -5.97
CA ARG A 48 -10.78 1.81 -6.55
C ARG A 48 -9.55 1.54 -5.70
N PHE A 49 -8.41 1.35 -6.34
CA PHE A 49 -7.13 1.12 -5.70
C PHE A 49 -6.14 2.19 -6.16
N LEU A 50 -5.48 2.84 -5.22
CA LEU A 50 -4.30 3.63 -5.49
C LEU A 50 -3.10 2.67 -5.51
N LEU A 51 -2.44 2.57 -6.67
CA LEU A 51 -1.31 1.69 -6.90
C LEU A 51 -0.04 2.50 -7.03
N PHE A 52 0.98 2.11 -6.26
CA PHE A 52 2.36 2.55 -6.46
C PHE A 52 3.09 1.44 -7.22
N ILE A 53 3.44 1.70 -8.48
CA ILE A 53 4.28 0.80 -9.27
C ILE A 53 5.72 1.14 -8.94
N LEU A 54 6.47 0.15 -8.49
CA LEU A 54 7.86 0.34 -8.06
C LEU A 54 8.82 -0.16 -9.13
N ASN A 55 10.00 0.47 -9.22
CA ASN A 55 11.08 0.03 -10.11
C ASN A 55 11.57 -1.39 -9.75
N ASN A 56 11.67 -1.71 -8.46
CA ASN A 56 12.18 -2.99 -7.95
C ASN A 56 11.28 -3.60 -6.85
N PRO A 57 10.05 -4.05 -7.18
CA PRO A 57 9.07 -4.52 -6.18
C PRO A 57 9.55 -5.78 -5.42
N GLN A 58 10.45 -6.57 -6.01
CA GLN A 58 11.01 -7.76 -5.38
C GLN A 58 11.85 -7.45 -4.15
N ASP A 59 12.54 -6.30 -4.12
CA ASP A 59 13.37 -5.93 -2.97
C ASP A 59 12.54 -5.57 -1.74
N TYR A 60 11.31 -5.08 -1.96
CA TYR A 60 10.34 -4.89 -0.91
C TYR A 60 9.76 -6.22 -0.41
N LEU A 61 9.44 -7.16 -1.31
CA LEU A 61 8.94 -8.49 -0.94
C LEU A 61 9.96 -9.31 -0.11
N LYS A 62 11.26 -9.17 -0.41
CA LYS A 62 12.34 -9.83 0.35
C LYS A 62 12.41 -9.34 1.80
N LYS A 63 12.13 -8.06 2.04
CA LYS A 63 12.14 -7.44 3.38
C LYS A 63 10.98 -7.90 4.28
N VAL A 64 9.90 -8.44 3.71
CA VAL A 64 8.75 -8.94 4.45
C VAL A 64 9.13 -10.24 5.17
N LYS A 65 9.31 -10.22 6.49
CA LYS A 65 9.71 -11.39 7.27
C LYS A 65 8.62 -12.46 7.37
N ASN A 66 7.35 -12.05 7.44
CA ASN A 66 6.22 -12.98 7.60
C ASN A 66 5.87 -13.65 6.25
N PRO A 67 5.93 -14.99 6.15
CA PRO A 67 5.72 -15.71 4.89
C PRO A 67 4.28 -15.63 4.36
N ILE A 68 3.28 -15.56 5.25
CA ILE A 68 1.88 -15.40 4.87
C ILE A 68 1.68 -14.03 4.22
N ARG A 69 2.16 -12.96 4.87
CA ARG A 69 2.12 -11.60 4.32
C ARG A 69 2.82 -11.52 2.97
N ARG A 70 4.02 -12.09 2.87
CA ARG A 70 4.78 -12.14 1.61
C ARG A 70 4.00 -12.84 0.50
N ASN A 71 3.32 -13.94 0.81
CA ASN A 71 2.52 -14.68 -0.18
C ASN A 71 1.31 -13.86 -0.65
N THR A 72 0.58 -13.21 0.26
CA THR A 72 -0.53 -12.31 -0.10
C THR A 72 -0.05 -11.18 -1.01
N MET A 73 1.10 -10.58 -0.73
CA MET A 73 1.65 -9.50 -1.55
C MET A 73 2.10 -9.97 -2.95
N LYS A 74 2.58 -11.21 -3.07
CA LYS A 74 2.83 -11.84 -4.39
C LYS A 74 1.55 -12.03 -5.19
N ILE A 75 0.45 -12.40 -4.52
CA ILE A 75 -0.87 -12.52 -5.16
C ILE A 75 -1.34 -11.14 -5.65
N ASN A 76 -1.23 -10.10 -4.81
CA ASN A 76 -1.58 -8.72 -5.22
C ASN A 76 -0.75 -8.26 -6.43
N GLN A 77 0.56 -8.54 -6.43
CA GLN A 77 1.42 -8.24 -7.57
C GLN A 77 0.93 -8.92 -8.86
N LYS A 78 0.46 -10.16 -8.77
CA LYS A 78 -0.05 -10.93 -9.93
C LYS A 78 -1.42 -10.41 -10.40
N LEU A 79 -2.30 -10.01 -9.48
CA LEU A 79 -3.66 -9.58 -9.80
C LEU A 79 -3.76 -8.11 -10.23
N TYR A 80 -2.97 -7.24 -9.61
CA TYR A 80 -3.11 -5.79 -9.72
C TYR A 80 -1.86 -5.11 -10.30
N GLY A 81 -0.79 -5.86 -10.56
CA GLY A 81 0.47 -5.30 -11.06
C GLY A 81 1.29 -4.55 -10.01
N SER A 82 0.87 -4.55 -8.74
CA SER A 82 1.64 -4.01 -7.62
C SER A 82 1.49 -4.92 -6.39
N PRO A 83 2.56 -5.13 -5.59
CA PRO A 83 2.42 -5.83 -4.32
C PRO A 83 1.66 -4.98 -3.30
N PHE A 84 1.44 -3.69 -3.62
CA PHE A 84 0.94 -2.64 -2.76
C PHE A 84 -0.26 -1.98 -3.43
N SER A 85 -1.44 -2.42 -3.02
CA SER A 85 -2.69 -1.79 -3.40
C SER A 85 -3.29 -1.14 -2.16
N ILE A 86 -3.45 0.18 -2.20
CA ILE A 86 -4.19 0.90 -1.16
C ILE A 86 -5.63 1.00 -1.64
N SER A 87 -6.52 0.29 -0.97
CA SER A 87 -7.95 0.42 -1.24
C SER A 87 -8.40 1.83 -0.89
N SER A 88 -9.15 2.44 -1.82
CA SER A 88 -9.86 3.70 -1.62
C SER A 88 -10.79 3.67 -0.41
N ASN A 89 -11.34 2.51 -0.04
CA ASN A 89 -12.25 2.37 1.11
C ASN A 89 -11.50 2.47 2.45
N LEU A 90 -10.19 2.18 2.45
CA LEU A 90 -9.33 2.28 3.65
C LEU A 90 -8.81 3.69 3.87
N LEU A 91 -8.84 4.53 2.84
CA LEU A 91 -8.57 5.95 2.94
C LEU A 91 -9.92 6.66 3.10
N GLN A 92 -10.14 7.38 4.20
CA GLN A 92 -11.34 8.22 4.33
C GLN A 92 -11.21 9.45 3.41
N ILE A 93 -11.18 9.23 2.10
CA ILE A 93 -11.03 10.23 1.05
C ILE A 93 -12.18 10.13 0.06
N ASN A 94 -12.70 11.26 -0.37
CA ASN A 94 -13.70 11.31 -1.43
C ASN A 94 -13.00 11.25 -2.80
N PHE A 95 -13.36 10.26 -3.62
CA PHE A 95 -12.94 10.17 -5.03
C PHE A 95 -13.93 10.86 -5.98
N THR A 96 -14.46 12.01 -5.58
CA THR A 96 -15.27 12.86 -6.44
C THR A 96 -14.36 13.55 -7.45
N SER A 97 -14.53 13.18 -8.72
CA SER A 97 -13.97 13.88 -9.88
C SER A 97 -14.67 15.21 -10.09
#